data_AF-A0A2S3U7N8-F1
#
_entry.id   AF-A0A2S3U7N8-F1
#
_cell.length_a   1.000
_cell.length_b   1.000
_cell.length_c   1.000
_cell.angle_alpha   90.00
_cell.angle_beta   90.00
_cell.angle_gamma   90.00
#
_symmetry.space_group_name_H-M   'P 1'
#
loop_
_entity.id
_entity.type
_entity.pdbx_description
1 polymer ?
#
loop_
_entity_poly.entity_id
_entity_poly.type
_entity_poly.pdbx_seq_one_letter_code
_entity_poly.pdbx_strand_id
1 'polypeptide(L)'
;MRTSEGSLSGPITLANIHNIYADIGFFGCGGISLQAGITNHYVEEVEVSKKMMTHCRTTVVLADSTKFKKNAMYKTASISNVDVLITGQQYR
;
A
#
# COMPACT_ATOMS: atom_id res chain seq x y z
N MET A 1 3.23 -16.90 -2.48
CA MET A 1 4.59 -16.52 -2.94
C MET A 1 4.49 -16.19 -4.41
N ARG A 2 4.78 -14.95 -4.81
CA ARG A 2 4.95 -14.62 -6.25
C ARG A 2 6.42 -14.85 -6.58
N THR A 3 6.74 -16.05 -7.05
CA THR A 3 8.11 -16.57 -7.23
C THR A 3 8.98 -15.72 -8.16
N SER A 4 8.39 -14.98 -9.10
CA SER A 4 9.13 -14.05 -9.96
C SER A 4 9.64 -12.79 -9.25
N GLU A 5 9.06 -12.44 -8.10
CA GLU A 5 9.33 -11.17 -7.39
C GLU A 5 9.89 -11.38 -5.97
N GLY A 6 10.09 -12.63 -5.54
CA GLY A 6 10.62 -12.95 -4.21
C GLY A 6 9.70 -12.55 -3.05
N SER A 7 8.42 -12.28 -3.30
CA SER A 7 7.47 -11.80 -2.30
C SER A 7 6.68 -12.93 -1.61
N LEU A 8 6.45 -12.76 -0.30
CA LEU A 8 5.64 -13.64 0.53
C LEU A 8 4.29 -12.96 0.86
N SER A 9 3.22 -13.75 0.83
CA SER A 9 1.85 -13.32 1.11
C SER A 9 1.12 -14.40 1.92
N GLY A 10 -0.07 -14.08 2.44
CA GLY A 10 -0.93 -15.03 3.16
C GLY A 10 -0.64 -15.16 4.66
N PRO A 11 -1.28 -16.13 5.34
CA PRO A 11 -1.37 -16.18 6.81
C PRO A 11 -0.03 -16.19 7.53
N ILE A 12 0.96 -16.93 7.01
CA ILE A 12 2.31 -16.99 7.60
C ILE A 12 2.99 -15.62 7.57
N THR A 13 2.85 -14.88 6.45
CA THR A 13 3.40 -13.52 6.32
C THR A 13 2.75 -12.58 7.32
N LEU A 14 1.42 -12.62 7.43
CA LEU A 14 0.67 -11.77 8.35
C LEU A 14 1.03 -12.05 9.82
N ALA A 15 1.24 -13.32 10.16
CA ALA A 15 1.72 -13.73 11.48
C ALA A 15 3.15 -13.22 11.75
N ASN A 16 4.04 -13.27 10.76
CA ASN A 16 5.40 -12.76 10.91
C ASN A 16 5.42 -11.23 11.10
N ILE A 17 4.62 -10.48 10.32
CA ILE A 17 4.54 -9.01 10.43
C ILE A 17 4.12 -8.58 11.84
N HIS A 18 3.37 -9.40 12.58
CA HIS A 18 2.98 -9.08 13.96
C HIS A 18 4.18 -8.67 14.85
N ASN A 19 5.35 -9.25 14.64
CA ASN A 19 6.55 -9.00 15.45
C ASN A 19 7.58 -8.11 14.73
N ILE A 20 7.20 -7.51 13.60
CA ILE A 20 8.04 -6.61 12.83
C ILE A 20 7.49 -5.20 13.01
N TYR A 21 8.39 -4.26 13.30
CA TYR A 21 8.09 -2.84 13.34
C TYR A 21 9.06 -2.13 12.42
N ALA A 22 8.59 -1.07 11.77
CA ALA A 22 9.43 -0.23 10.92
C ALA A 22 9.22 1.24 11.26
N ASP A 23 10.30 2.01 11.21
CA ASP A 23 10.18 3.47 11.33
C ASP A 23 9.42 4.05 10.13
N ILE A 24 9.72 3.56 8.92
CA ILE A 24 9.12 4.06 7.67
C ILE A 24 8.73 2.87 6.80
N GLY A 25 7.47 2.83 6.36
CA GLY A 25 6.97 1.88 5.37
C GLY A 25 6.60 2.58 4.07
N PHE A 26 7.04 2.02 2.94
CA PHE A 26 6.70 2.50 1.61
C PHE A 26 5.71 1.54 0.94
N PHE A 27 4.59 2.08 0.45
CA PHE A 27 3.48 1.30 -0.09
C PHE A 27 3.07 1.80 -1.47
N GLY A 28 2.92 0.88 -2.41
CA GLY A 28 2.36 1.19 -3.72
C GLY A 28 0.83 1.22 -3.72
N CYS A 29 0.25 1.67 -4.84
CA CYS A 29 -1.19 1.62 -5.04
C CYS A 29 -1.57 1.36 -6.51
N GLY A 30 -2.76 0.78 -6.71
CA GLY A 30 -3.42 0.66 -7.99
C GLY A 30 -4.28 1.88 -8.35
N GLY A 31 -4.74 2.63 -7.35
CA GLY A 31 -5.51 3.87 -7.53
C GLY A 31 -5.72 4.66 -6.24
N ILE A 32 -5.88 5.97 -6.38
CA ILE A 32 -6.16 6.92 -5.31
C ILE A 32 -7.40 7.74 -5.67
N SER A 33 -8.41 7.76 -4.80
CA SER A 33 -9.54 8.67 -4.91
C SER A 33 -10.01 9.17 -3.55
N LEU A 34 -10.64 10.36 -3.52
CA LEU A 34 -11.18 10.94 -2.28
C LEU A 34 -12.26 10.06 -1.64
N GLN A 35 -13.01 9.31 -2.44
CA GLN A 35 -14.11 8.49 -1.96
C GLN A 35 -13.63 7.10 -1.50
N ALA A 36 -12.78 6.42 -2.27
CA ALA A 36 -12.34 5.06 -1.96
C ALA A 36 -11.08 5.01 -1.08
N GLY A 37 -10.27 6.08 -1.11
CA GLY A 37 -8.96 6.13 -0.46
C GLY A 37 -7.86 5.57 -1.36
N ILE A 38 -6.90 4.88 -0.75
CA ILE A 38 -5.85 4.13 -1.43
C ILE A 38 -6.36 2.72 -1.72
N THR A 39 -6.26 2.30 -2.99
CA THR A 39 -6.76 1.01 -3.47
C THR A 39 -5.68 0.26 -4.25
N ASN A 40 -5.76 -1.07 -4.28
CA ASN A 40 -4.85 -1.92 -5.07
C ASN A 40 -5.61 -3.11 -5.72
N HIS A 41 -4.97 -3.78 -6.69
CA HIS A 41 -5.58 -4.80 -7.55
C HIS A 41 -5.58 -6.20 -6.92
N TYR A 42 -4.59 -6.51 -6.08
CA TYR A 42 -4.40 -7.85 -5.54
C TYR A 42 -4.71 -7.88 -4.04
N VAL A 43 -5.70 -8.69 -3.66
CA VAL A 43 -6.13 -8.80 -2.26
C VAL A 43 -4.99 -9.22 -1.32
N GLU A 44 -4.12 -10.12 -1.78
CA GLU A 44 -2.99 -10.60 -0.99
C GLU A 44 -1.99 -9.49 -0.64
N GLU A 45 -1.72 -8.58 -1.58
CA GLU A 45 -0.86 -7.41 -1.34
C GLU A 45 -1.53 -6.40 -0.40
N VAL A 46 -2.84 -6.25 -0.53
CA VAL A 46 -3.63 -5.34 0.31
C VAL A 46 -3.59 -5.77 1.77
N GLU A 47 -3.77 -7.05 2.06
CA GLU A 47 -3.78 -7.54 3.44
C GLU A 47 -2.40 -7.42 4.10
N VAL A 48 -1.34 -7.73 3.36
CA VAL A 48 0.04 -7.52 3.81
C VAL A 48 0.33 -6.03 4.06
N SER A 49 -0.04 -5.16 3.12
CA SER A 49 0.18 -3.71 3.24
C SER A 49 -0.58 -3.13 4.42
N LYS A 50 -1.87 -3.45 4.58
CA LYS A 50 -2.68 -3.03 5.74
C LYS A 50 -2.01 -3.41 7.05
N LYS A 51 -1.60 -4.67 7.17
CA LYS A 51 -0.98 -5.16 8.39
C LYS A 51 0.35 -4.46 8.67
N MET A 52 1.19 -4.26 7.65
CA MET A 52 2.45 -3.56 7.83
C MET A 52 2.25 -2.07 8.16
N MET A 53 1.28 -1.40 7.54
CA MET A 53 0.96 0.01 7.81
C MET A 53 0.63 0.26 9.30
N THR A 54 -0.03 -0.68 9.99
CA THR A 54 -0.30 -0.54 11.44
C THR A 54 0.94 -0.80 12.32
N HIS A 55 2.03 -1.27 11.73
CA HIS A 55 3.32 -1.54 12.40
C HIS A 55 4.40 -0.54 11.96
N CYS A 56 4.02 0.51 11.22
CA CYS A 56 4.90 1.58 10.79
C CYS A 56 4.67 2.83 11.63
N ARG A 57 5.76 3.51 12.04
CA ARG A 57 5.66 4.85 12.64
C ARG A 57 5.30 5.91 11.60
N THR A 58 5.75 5.74 10.36
CA THR A 58 5.43 6.61 9.22
C THR A 58 5.08 5.78 8.00
N THR A 59 3.94 6.09 7.40
CA THR A 59 3.40 5.44 6.22
C THR A 59 3.52 6.35 5.01
N VAL A 60 4.26 5.90 4.01
CA VAL A 60 4.50 6.63 2.77
C VAL A 60 3.84 5.89 1.63
N VAL A 61 2.92 6.53 0.92
CA VAL A 61 2.35 5.99 -0.32
C VAL A 61 3.08 6.57 -1.52
N LEU A 62 3.49 5.68 -2.43
CA LEU A 62 4.09 6.03 -3.70
C LEU A 62 3.05 5.88 -4.82
N ALA A 63 2.81 6.94 -5.58
CA ALA A 63 1.85 6.93 -6.66
C ALA A 63 2.29 7.79 -7.83
N ASP A 64 2.38 7.23 -9.03
CA ASP A 64 2.46 8.06 -10.24
C ASP A 64 1.15 8.85 -10.45
N SER A 65 1.22 9.96 -11.18
CA SER A 65 0.07 10.84 -11.39
C SER A 65 -1.09 10.16 -12.14
N THR A 66 -0.84 9.05 -12.86
CA THR A 66 -1.88 8.29 -13.55
C THR A 66 -2.76 7.50 -12.57
N LYS A 67 -2.37 7.35 -11.29
CA LYS A 67 -3.14 6.63 -10.26
C LYS A 67 -4.25 7.47 -9.63
N PHE A 68 -4.25 8.79 -9.81
CA PHE A 68 -5.26 9.68 -9.22
C PHE A 68 -6.61 9.54 -9.91
N LYS A 69 -7.69 9.74 -9.14
CA LYS A 69 -9.10 9.61 -9.57
C LYS A 69 -9.44 8.22 -10.13
N LYS A 70 -8.65 7.20 -9.77
CA LYS A 70 -8.87 5.80 -10.12
C LYS A 70 -9.11 4.98 -8.88
N ASN A 71 -9.89 3.92 -9.03
CA ASN A 71 -10.11 2.91 -8.01
C ASN A 71 -9.66 1.55 -8.57
N ALA A 72 -8.89 0.83 -7.78
CA ALA A 72 -8.74 -0.61 -7.93
C ALA A 72 -9.76 -1.35 -7.04
N MET A 73 -9.85 -2.68 -7.17
CA MET A 73 -10.90 -3.47 -6.51
C MET A 73 -10.85 -3.42 -4.98
N TYR A 74 -9.67 -3.41 -4.39
CA TYR A 74 -9.51 -3.62 -2.95
C TYR A 74 -9.00 -2.36 -2.26
N LYS A 75 -9.70 -1.92 -1.21
CA LYS A 75 -9.27 -0.80 -0.38
C LYS A 75 -8.10 -1.21 0.51
N THR A 76 -7.00 -0.49 0.41
CA THR A 76 -5.80 -0.63 1.25
C THR A 76 -5.88 0.25 2.48
N ALA A 77 -6.09 1.55 2.30
CA ALA A 77 -6.15 2.51 3.40
C ALA A 77 -7.06 3.70 3.07
N SER A 78 -7.58 4.36 4.09
CA SER A 78 -8.14 5.71 3.92
C SER A 78 -7.01 6.72 3.72
N ILE A 79 -7.26 7.81 2.99
CA ILE A 79 -6.27 8.89 2.78
C ILE A 79 -5.78 9.46 4.12
N SER A 80 -6.67 9.55 5.11
CA SER A 80 -6.36 10.01 6.47
C SER A 80 -5.36 9.14 7.24
N ASN A 81 -5.10 7.92 6.75
CA ASN A 81 -4.21 6.96 7.41
C ASN A 81 -2.84 6.88 6.70
N VAL A 82 -2.54 7.85 5.84
CA VAL A 82 -1.27 7.95 5.11
C VAL A 82 -0.59 9.24 5.55
N ASP A 83 0.62 9.13 6.05
CA ASP A 83 1.37 10.30 6.55
C ASP A 83 1.96 11.13 5.41
N VAL A 84 2.47 10.45 4.37
CA VAL A 84 3.11 11.10 3.23
C VAL A 84 2.64 10.46 1.93
N LEU A 85 2.24 11.28 0.97
CA LEU A 85 1.99 10.87 -0.41
C LEU A 85 3.10 11.44 -1.32
N ILE A 86 3.90 10.56 -1.92
CA ILE A 86 4.91 10.93 -2.90
C ILE A 86 4.35 10.64 -4.29
N THR A 87 4.36 11.66 -5.15
CA THR A 87 3.95 11.53 -6.54
C THR A 87 4.93 12.16 -7.51
N GLY A 88 5.01 11.59 -8.71
CA GLY A 88 5.79 12.11 -9.81
C GLY A 88 5.05 13.20 -10.57
N GLN A 89 5.79 14.18 -11.06
CA GLN A 89 5.30 15.13 -12.07
C GLN A 89 5.25 14.43 -13.43
N GLN A 90 4.18 14.65 -14.21
CA GLN A 90 4.25 14.39 -15.65
C GLN A 90 5.18 15.43 -16.26
N TYR A 91 6.36 15.01 -16.74
CA TYR A 91 7.15 15.86 -17.63
C TYR A 91 6.30 16.10 -18.89
N ARG A 92 5.90 17.36 -19.09
CA ARG A 92 5.36 17.85 -20.36
C ARG A 92 6.50 18.32 -21.23
#